data_AF-A0A101B7S4-F1
#
_entry.id   AF-A0A101B7S4-F1
#
_cell.length_a   1.000
_cell.length_b   1.000
_cell.length_c   1.000
_cell.angle_alpha   90.00
_cell.angle_beta   90.00
_cell.angle_gamma   90.00
#
_symmetry.space_group_name_H-M   'P 1'
#
loop_
_entity.id
_entity.type
_entity.pdbx_description
1 polymer ?
#
loop_
_entity_poly.entity_id
_entity_poly.type
_entity_poly.pdbx_seq_one_letter_code
_entity_poly.pdbx_strand_id
1 'polypeptide(L)'
;MPKLKGCRPIRVVAATLAAGALLGTAIVPAGAWPIPLTVEDTAYLSATRGAFPGNDDQLLTAGRQACRLLYTGQPTNAVVDSLAAQYAATPAQASMVVSAARGTYCTQAPG
;
A
#
# COMPACT_ATOMS: atom_id res chain seq x y z
N MET A 1 57.22 -15.20 -33.50
CA MET A 1 57.44 -15.20 -32.04
C MET A 1 58.56 -14.23 -31.71
N PRO A 2 58.29 -13.18 -30.93
CA PRO A 2 59.10 -12.96 -29.72
C PRO A 2 58.29 -12.59 -28.48
N LYS A 3 58.83 -13.01 -27.32
CA LYS A 3 58.42 -12.71 -25.93
C LYS A 3 58.99 -11.33 -25.53
N LEU A 4 58.50 -10.56 -24.54
CA LEU A 4 58.49 -10.75 -23.08
C LEU A 4 57.67 -9.58 -22.48
N LYS A 5 56.73 -9.80 -21.55
CA LYS A 5 56.87 -9.93 -20.08
C LYS A 5 56.87 -8.57 -19.33
N GLY A 6 55.78 -8.31 -18.60
CA GLY A 6 55.64 -7.18 -17.68
C GLY A 6 54.31 -7.22 -16.91
N CYS A 7 54.11 -8.22 -16.05
CA CYS A 7 53.01 -8.22 -15.07
C CYS A 7 53.40 -7.35 -13.88
N ARG A 8 52.62 -6.30 -13.59
CA ARG A 8 52.64 -5.66 -12.27
C ARG A 8 51.85 -6.55 -11.30
N PRO A 9 52.39 -6.90 -10.12
CA PRO A 9 51.64 -7.65 -9.14
C PRO A 9 50.74 -6.69 -8.37
N ILE A 10 49.47 -6.59 -8.76
CA ILE A 10 48.44 -6.16 -7.82
C ILE A 10 48.27 -7.35 -6.86
N ARG A 11 48.94 -7.24 -5.71
CA ARG A 11 48.71 -8.13 -4.56
C ARG A 11 47.24 -7.96 -4.17
N VAL A 12 46.41 -8.88 -4.65
CA VAL A 12 45.04 -9.06 -4.14
C VAL A 12 45.19 -9.48 -2.69
N VAL A 13 45.01 -8.52 -1.78
CA VAL A 13 44.86 -8.81 -0.36
C VAL A 13 43.53 -9.53 -0.22
N ALA A 14 43.63 -10.84 -0.07
CA ALA A 14 42.59 -11.70 0.45
C ALA A 14 42.24 -11.27 1.89
N ALA A 15 40.99 -11.59 2.28
CA ALA A 15 40.46 -11.67 3.64
C ALA A 15 39.50 -10.54 4.10
N THR A 16 38.33 -10.43 3.48
CA THR A 16 37.11 -9.91 4.15
C THR A 16 35.80 -10.52 3.60
N LEU A 17 35.77 -11.81 3.25
CA LEU A 17 34.55 -12.47 2.71
C LEU A 17 33.86 -13.45 3.67
N ALA A 18 34.32 -13.60 4.91
CA ALA A 18 33.75 -14.58 5.84
C ALA A 18 32.52 -14.09 6.62
N ALA A 19 32.20 -12.79 6.61
CA ALA A 19 31.04 -12.25 7.35
C ALA A 19 29.76 -12.12 6.51
N GLY A 20 29.80 -12.35 5.19
CA GLY A 20 28.63 -12.23 4.31
C GLY A 20 27.78 -13.49 4.22
N ALA A 21 28.30 -14.66 4.62
CA ALA A 21 27.64 -15.95 4.43
C ALA A 21 26.49 -16.22 5.42
N LEU A 22 26.43 -15.50 6.54
CA LEU A 22 25.33 -15.62 7.51
C LEU A 22 24.11 -14.72 7.18
N LEU A 23 24.27 -13.80 6.23
CA LEU A 23 23.19 -12.94 5.71
C LEU A 23 22.65 -13.46 4.37
N GLY A 24 22.93 -14.73 4.05
CA GLY A 24 22.46 -15.41 2.86
C GLY A 24 20.95 -15.53 2.85
N THR A 25 20.29 -14.56 2.21
CA THR A 25 19.00 -14.68 1.53
C THR A 25 17.99 -15.61 2.21
N ALA A 26 17.55 -15.27 3.42
CA ALA A 26 16.23 -15.67 3.87
C ALA A 26 15.21 -14.88 3.02
N ILE A 27 15.03 -15.24 1.75
CA ILE A 27 13.79 -14.96 1.01
C ILE A 27 12.76 -15.94 1.57
N VAL A 28 12.46 -15.81 2.86
CA VAL A 28 11.22 -16.39 3.37
C VAL A 28 10.15 -15.51 2.74
N PRO A 29 9.28 -16.03 1.86
CA PRO A 29 8.12 -15.25 1.45
C PRO A 29 7.47 -14.77 2.74
N ALA A 30 7.27 -13.47 2.90
CA ALA A 30 6.54 -12.95 4.03
C ALA A 30 5.21 -13.70 4.05
N GLY A 31 5.09 -14.65 4.98
CA GLY A 31 3.86 -15.41 5.18
C GLY A 31 2.88 -14.40 5.71
N ALA A 32 2.12 -13.76 4.82
CA ALA A 32 0.93 -13.03 5.21
C ALA A 32 0.00 -14.08 5.82
N TRP A 33 0.03 -14.19 7.15
CA TRP A 33 -1.01 -14.91 7.88
C TRP A 33 -2.34 -14.36 7.34
N PRO A 34 -3.25 -15.22 6.85
CA PRO A 34 -4.50 -14.74 6.29
C PRO A 34 -5.22 -13.94 7.37
N ILE A 35 -5.28 -12.63 7.21
CA ILE A 35 -6.14 -11.78 8.04
C ILE A 35 -7.50 -11.90 7.38
N PRO A 36 -8.48 -12.59 8.01
CA PRO A 36 -9.80 -12.70 7.43
C PRO A 36 -10.42 -11.29 7.35
N LEU A 37 -10.95 -10.94 6.18
CA LEU A 37 -11.76 -9.74 6.00
C LEU A 37 -13.03 -9.85 6.84
N THR A 38 -13.45 -8.77 7.47
CA THR A 38 -14.72 -8.74 8.20
C THR A 38 -15.91 -8.73 7.23
N VAL A 39 -17.12 -8.95 7.75
CA VAL A 39 -18.35 -8.87 6.94
C VAL A 39 -18.50 -7.46 6.36
N GLU A 40 -18.20 -6.42 7.13
CA GLU A 40 -18.23 -5.02 6.71
C GLU A 40 -17.20 -4.74 5.61
N ASP A 41 -15.99 -5.30 5.73
CA ASP A 41 -14.95 -5.17 4.72
C ASP A 41 -15.38 -5.79 3.39
N THR A 42 -15.97 -6.98 3.42
CA THR A 42 -16.47 -7.64 2.20
C THR A 42 -17.64 -6.88 1.57
N ALA A 43 -18.59 -6.39 2.37
CA ALA A 43 -19.69 -5.57 1.88
C ALA A 43 -19.19 -4.26 1.23
N TYR A 44 -18.25 -3.57 1.90
CA TYR A 44 -17.66 -2.35 1.39
C TYR A 44 -16.89 -2.57 0.08
N LEU A 45 -16.05 -3.62 0.02
CA LEU A 45 -15.28 -3.95 -1.19
C LEU A 45 -16.19 -4.36 -2.36
N SER A 46 -17.31 -5.02 -2.09
CA SER A 46 -18.28 -5.39 -3.13
C SER A 46 -18.90 -4.16 -3.83
N ALA A 47 -19.02 -3.03 -3.12
CA ALA A 47 -19.58 -1.79 -3.63
C ALA A 47 -18.56 -0.87 -4.30
N THR A 48 -17.26 -1.05 -4.02
CA THR A 48 -16.21 -0.08 -4.39
C THR A 48 -15.16 -0.62 -5.35
N ARG A 49 -15.00 -1.95 -5.44
CA ARG A 49 -14.08 -2.57 -6.41
C ARG A 49 -14.44 -2.20 -7.84
N GLY A 50 -13.42 -1.87 -8.63
CA GLY A 50 -13.56 -1.45 -10.03
C GLY A 50 -13.88 0.04 -10.21
N ALA A 51 -14.28 0.76 -9.15
CA ALA A 51 -14.52 2.20 -9.21
C ALA A 51 -13.30 3.02 -8.75
N PHE A 52 -12.60 2.60 -7.69
CA PHE A 52 -11.50 3.37 -7.11
C PHE A 52 -10.11 2.91 -7.62
N PRO A 53 -9.14 3.81 -7.83
CA PRO A 53 -7.78 3.41 -8.14
C PRO A 53 -7.12 2.75 -6.92
N GLY A 54 -6.45 1.61 -7.13
CA GLY A 54 -5.68 0.95 -6.08
C GLY A 54 -6.05 -0.51 -5.85
N ASN A 55 -5.48 -1.07 -4.78
CA ASN A 55 -5.80 -2.42 -4.30
C ASN A 55 -6.88 -2.38 -3.20
N ASP A 56 -7.35 -3.55 -2.80
CA ASP A 56 -8.39 -3.66 -1.77
C ASP A 56 -7.95 -3.04 -0.43
N ASP A 57 -6.68 -3.17 -0.04
CA ASP A 57 -6.18 -2.58 1.20
C ASP A 57 -6.22 -1.04 1.18
N GLN A 58 -5.89 -0.43 0.04
CA GLN A 58 -6.03 1.02 -0.16
C GLN A 58 -7.49 1.44 -0.10
N LEU A 59 -8.39 0.66 -0.72
CA LEU A 59 -9.83 0.89 -0.67
C LEU A 59 -10.35 0.85 0.78
N LEU A 60 -10.00 -0.19 1.54
CA LEU A 60 -10.38 -0.35 2.94
C LEU A 60 -9.85 0.81 3.80
N THR A 61 -8.60 1.21 3.55
CA THR A 61 -7.97 2.35 4.25
C THR A 61 -8.68 3.66 3.93
N ALA A 62 -8.97 3.92 2.65
CA ALA A 62 -9.67 5.12 2.20
C ALA A 62 -11.09 5.20 2.80
N GLY A 63 -11.83 4.08 2.85
CA GLY A 63 -13.17 4.03 3.44
C GLY A 63 -13.16 4.33 4.94
N ARG A 64 -12.22 3.75 5.70
CA ARG A 64 -12.05 4.04 7.12
C ARG A 64 -11.61 5.49 7.37
N GLN A 65 -10.74 6.02 6.51
CA GLN A 65 -10.31 7.42 6.55
C GLN A 65 -11.49 8.37 6.29
N ALA A 66 -12.33 8.08 5.31
CA ALA A 66 -13.54 8.85 5.02
C ALA A 66 -14.42 8.99 6.27
N CYS A 67 -14.69 7.86 6.94
CA CYS A 67 -15.49 7.84 8.15
C CYS A 67 -14.87 8.65 9.29
N ARG A 68 -13.55 8.57 9.48
CA ARG A 68 -12.86 9.39 10.46
C ARG A 68 -13.08 10.89 10.18
N LEU A 69 -12.92 11.32 8.94
CA LEU A 69 -13.09 12.73 8.57
C LEU A 69 -14.53 13.21 8.80
N LEU A 70 -15.52 12.42 8.40
CA LEU A 70 -16.93 12.75 8.61
C LEU A 70 -17.28 12.85 10.10
N TYR A 71 -16.83 11.90 10.93
CA TYR A 71 -17.07 11.97 12.39
C TYR A 71 -16.35 13.13 13.07
N THR A 72 -15.26 13.65 12.48
CA THR A 72 -14.61 14.89 12.95
C THR A 72 -15.32 16.16 12.48
N GLY A 73 -16.46 16.04 11.80
CA GLY A 73 -17.28 17.17 11.35
C GLY A 73 -16.83 17.77 10.01
N GLN A 74 -15.99 17.09 9.25
CA GLN A 74 -15.68 17.53 7.88
C GLN A 74 -16.91 17.35 6.99
N PRO A 75 -17.26 18.35 6.15
CA PRO A 75 -18.39 18.21 5.25
C PRO A 75 -18.08 17.20 4.15
N THR A 76 -19.10 16.48 3.69
CA THR A 76 -18.93 15.36 2.75
C THR A 76 -18.12 15.73 1.49
N ASN A 77 -18.36 16.92 0.93
CA ASN A 77 -17.63 17.42 -0.25
C ASN A 77 -16.12 17.58 0.02
N ALA A 78 -15.74 18.14 1.17
CA ALA A 78 -14.33 18.29 1.53
C ALA A 78 -13.65 16.92 1.72
N VAL A 79 -14.37 15.93 2.24
CA VAL A 79 -13.87 14.54 2.35
C VAL A 79 -13.64 13.95 0.96
N VAL A 80 -14.59 14.11 0.04
CA VAL A 80 -14.46 13.66 -1.35
C VAL A 80 -13.24 14.29 -2.02
N ASP A 81 -13.08 15.61 -1.92
CA ASP A 81 -11.95 16.33 -2.52
C ASP A 81 -10.60 15.87 -1.92
N SER A 82 -10.58 15.66 -0.60
CA SER A 82 -9.39 15.17 0.11
C SER A 82 -8.97 13.78 -0.33
N LEU A 83 -9.93 12.86 -0.51
CA LEU A 83 -9.65 11.50 -0.98
C LEU A 83 -9.28 11.48 -2.47
N ALA A 84 -9.96 12.28 -3.30
CA ALA A 84 -9.63 12.44 -4.71
C ALA A 84 -8.17 12.88 -4.88
N ALA A 85 -7.75 13.89 -4.12
CA ALA A 85 -6.37 14.38 -4.14
C ALA A 85 -5.36 13.35 -3.61
N GLN A 86 -5.65 12.70 -2.48
CA GLN A 86 -4.70 11.77 -1.85
C GLN A 86 -4.47 10.49 -2.64
N TYR A 87 -5.52 9.95 -3.26
CA TYR A 87 -5.48 8.66 -3.96
C TYR A 87 -5.43 8.80 -5.48
N ALA A 88 -5.23 10.03 -6.00
CA ALA A 88 -5.28 10.33 -7.42
C ALA A 88 -6.56 9.79 -8.10
N ALA A 89 -7.68 9.85 -7.38
CA ALA A 89 -8.99 9.41 -7.84
C ALA A 89 -9.77 10.61 -8.39
N THR A 90 -10.68 10.37 -9.33
CA THR A 90 -11.63 11.41 -9.75
C THR A 90 -12.65 11.68 -8.63
N PRO A 91 -13.26 12.88 -8.59
CA PRO A 91 -14.28 13.20 -7.58
C PRO A 91 -15.46 12.22 -7.57
N ALA A 92 -15.83 11.69 -8.74
CA ALA A 92 -16.88 10.67 -8.85
C ALA A 92 -16.48 9.34 -8.20
N GLN A 93 -15.20 8.94 -8.30
CA GLN A 93 -14.70 7.73 -7.66
C GLN A 93 -14.59 7.90 -6.14
N ALA A 94 -14.13 9.08 -5.69
CA ALA A 94 -14.05 9.40 -4.28
C ALA A 94 -15.45 9.52 -3.63
N SER A 95 -16.45 10.08 -4.33
CA SER A 95 -17.82 10.15 -3.83
C SER A 95 -18.48 8.77 -3.69
N MET A 96 -18.18 7.84 -4.60
CA MET A 96 -18.58 6.44 -4.46
C MET A 96 -17.99 5.78 -3.22
N VAL A 97 -16.69 6.00 -2.95
CA VAL A 97 -16.03 5.52 -1.73
C VAL A 97 -16.67 6.09 -0.47
N VAL A 98 -16.90 7.41 -0.43
CA VAL A 98 -17.52 8.06 0.73
C VAL A 98 -18.96 7.56 0.95
N SER A 99 -19.73 7.39 -0.12
CA SER A 99 -21.10 6.87 -0.05
C SER A 99 -21.13 5.42 0.44
N ALA A 100 -20.25 4.56 -0.07
CA ALA A 100 -20.13 3.17 0.37
C ALA A 100 -19.69 3.10 1.84
N ALA A 101 -18.72 3.93 2.25
CA ALA A 101 -18.24 3.98 3.63
C ALA A 101 -19.35 4.39 4.61
N ARG A 102 -20.22 5.32 4.23
CA ARG A 102 -21.41 5.68 5.03
C ARG A 102 -22.45 4.55 5.05
N GLY A 103 -22.56 3.75 4.00
CA GLY A 103 -23.45 2.58 3.97
C GLY A 103 -22.98 1.40 4.83
N THR A 104 -21.67 1.32 5.13
CA THR A 104 -21.09 0.15 5.82
C THR A 104 -20.40 0.50 7.13
N TYR A 105 -19.35 1.33 7.10
CA TYR A 105 -18.48 1.61 8.24
C TYR A 105 -18.98 2.72 9.16
N CYS A 106 -19.64 3.74 8.61
CA CYS A 106 -20.08 4.92 9.37
C CYS A 106 -21.50 5.34 9.02
N THR A 107 -22.44 4.43 9.27
CA THR A 107 -23.88 4.65 9.06
C THR A 107 -24.47 5.80 9.87
N GLN A 108 -23.78 6.23 10.93
CA GLN A 108 -24.19 7.34 11.80
C GLN A 108 -23.39 8.63 11.53
N ALA A 109 -22.53 8.67 10.50
CA ALA A 109 -21.74 9.85 10.21
C ALA A 109 -22.60 11.02 9.70
N PRO A 110 -22.36 12.26 10.20
CA PRO A 110 -22.99 13.47 9.68
C PRO A 110 -22.63 13.72 8.21
N GLY A 111 -23.49 14.44 7.49
CA GLY A 111 -23.36 14.72 6.04
C GLY A 111 -23.00 16.16 5.74
#